data_AF-A0A943YQ08-F1
#
_entry.id   AF-A0A943YQ08-F1
#
_cell.length_a   1.000
_cell.length_b   1.000
_cell.length_c   1.000
_cell.angle_alpha   90.00
_cell.angle_beta   90.00
_cell.angle_gamma   90.00
#
_symmetry.space_group_name_H-M   'P 1'
#
loop_
_entity.id
_entity.type
_entity.pdbx_description
1 polymer ?
#
loop_
_entity_poly.entity_id
_entity_poly.type
_entity_poly.pdbx_seq_one_letter_code
_entity_poly.pdbx_strand_id
1 'polypeptide(L)' 'MELQTVGNGCVALHIHSRVTGAKEAAGLVRAALLLDGLEPWPRMELELFPAGGGTLIVARPSEGLAVEVADYALPFLGGK' A
#
# COMPACT_ATOMS: atom_id res chain seq x y z
N MET A 1 -7.22 -2.25 -14.75
CA MET A 1 -6.82 -1.48 -13.55
C MET A 1 -7.29 -0.08 -13.78
N GLU A 2 -8.10 0.43 -12.87
CA GLU A 2 -8.58 1.82 -12.91
C GLU A 2 -7.96 2.54 -11.71
N LEU A 3 -7.24 3.63 -11.98
CA LEU A 3 -6.65 4.50 -10.98
C LEU A 3 -7.58 5.69 -10.77
N GLN A 4 -8.03 5.87 -9.53
CA GLN A 4 -8.79 7.05 -9.15
C GLN A 4 -8.05 7.76 -8.01
N THR A 5 -7.62 8.99 -8.27
CA THR A 5 -6.97 9.83 -7.26
C THR A 5 -8.03 10.60 -6.49
N VAL A 6 -8.19 10.30 -5.19
CA VAL A 6 -9.16 10.99 -4.32
C VAL A 6 -8.38 12.02 -3.50
N GLY A 7 -7.99 13.12 -4.15
CA GLY A 7 -7.28 14.24 -3.53
C GLY A 7 -5.75 14.14 -3.54
N ASN A 8 -5.08 15.23 -3.13
CA ASN A 8 -3.62 15.47 -3.31
C ASN A 8 -2.69 14.59 -2.45
N GLY A 9 -3.22 13.55 -1.79
CA GLY A 9 -2.48 12.69 -0.85
C GLY A 9 -3.12 11.34 -0.62
N CYS A 10 -4.05 10.90 -1.48
CA CYS A 10 -4.66 9.59 -1.38
C CYS A 10 -4.97 9.02 -2.77
N VAL A 11 -4.61 7.76 -2.96
CA VAL A 11 -4.83 7.00 -4.18
C VAL A 11 -5.73 5.83 -3.87
N ALA A 12 -6.79 5.68 -4.67
CA ALA A 12 -7.64 4.50 -4.67
C ALA A 12 -7.44 3.75 -5.99
N LEU A 13 -7.14 2.45 -5.88
CA LEU A 13 -6.87 1.60 -7.02
C LEU A 13 -7.82 0.42 -7.01
N HIS A 14 -8.60 0.27 -8.08
CA HIS A 14 -9.45 -0.91 -8.26
C HIS A 14 -8.80 -1.89 -9.23
N ILE A 15 -8.53 -3.10 -8.71
CA ILE A 15 -7.93 -4.19 -9.45
C ILE A 15 -8.98 -5.30 -9.59
N HIS A 16 -9.30 -5.71 -10.81
CA HIS A 16 -10.25 -6.82 -11.08
C HIS A 16 -9.65 -8.22 -10.82
N SER A 17 -8.67 -8.29 -9.92
CA SER A 17 -7.95 -9.49 -9.49
C SER A 17 -7.78 -9.44 -7.97
N ARG A 18 -7.56 -10.60 -7.36
CA ARG A 18 -7.24 -10.69 -5.93
C ARG A 18 -5.80 -10.27 -5.69
N VAL A 19 -5.61 -9.30 -4.80
CA VAL A 19 -4.32 -8.85 -4.28
C VAL A 19 -4.29 -9.18 -2.80
N THR A 20 -3.44 -10.11 -2.39
CA THR A 20 -3.38 -10.62 -1.01
C THR A 20 -2.17 -10.13 -0.24
N GLY A 21 -1.16 -9.58 -0.92
CA GLY A 21 0.10 -9.15 -0.31
C GLY A 21 0.28 -7.64 -0.31
N ALA A 22 0.71 -7.09 0.83
CA ALA A 22 1.05 -5.67 0.95
C ALA A 22 2.17 -5.25 -0.01
N LYS A 23 3.14 -6.13 -0.29
CA LYS A 23 4.23 -5.87 -1.25
C LYS A 23 3.71 -5.74 -2.69
N GLU A 24 2.79 -6.62 -3.08
CA GLU A 24 2.15 -6.59 -4.40
C GLU A 24 1.31 -5.32 -4.57
N ALA A 25 0.50 -5.01 -3.55
CA ALA A 25 -0.29 -3.78 -3.50
C ALA A 25 0.57 -2.52 -3.60
N ALA A 26 1.68 -2.45 -2.86
CA ALA A 26 2.63 -1.35 -2.93
C ALA A 26 3.22 -1.18 -4.34
N GLY A 27 3.57 -2.30 -4.98
CA GLY A 27 4.06 -2.30 -6.36
C GLY A 27 3.04 -1.75 -7.35
N LEU A 28 1.77 -2.15 -7.21
CA LEU A 28 0.67 -1.67 -8.05
C LEU A 28 0.43 -0.17 -7.87
N VAL A 29 0.43 0.33 -6.64
CA VAL A 29 0.28 1.76 -6.35
C VAL A 29 1.44 2.57 -6.95
N ARG A 30 2.68 2.10 -6.80
CA ARG A 30 3.85 2.78 -7.42
C ARG A 30 3.76 2.80 -8.93
N ALA A 31 3.37 1.70 -9.56
CA ALA A 31 3.17 1.64 -11.00
C ALA A 31 2.06 2.59 -11.43
N ALA A 32 0.97 2.69 -10.66
CA ALA A 32 -0.13 3.60 -10.93
C ALA A 32 0.31 5.07 -10.89
N LEU A 33 1.04 5.46 -9.83
CA LEU A 33 1.58 6.83 -9.70
C LEU A 33 2.46 7.19 -10.90
N LEU A 34 3.36 6.29 -11.30
CA LEU A 34 4.23 6.49 -12.47
C LEU A 34 3.44 6.65 -13.78
N LEU A 35 2.36 5.88 -13.96
CA LEU A 35 1.48 5.98 -15.13
C LEU A 35 0.71 7.31 -15.17
N ASP A 36 0.40 7.88 -14.00
CA ASP A 36 -0.25 9.19 -13.85
C ASP A 36 0.75 10.37 -13.95
N GLY A 37 2.05 10.07 -14.11
CA GLY A 37 3.12 11.08 -14.15
C GLY A 37 3.50 11.64 -12.77
N LEU A 38 3.06 11.01 -11.69
CA LEU A 38 3.37 11.37 -10.31
C LEU A 38 4.63 10.65 -9.82
N GLU A 39 5.35 11.28 -8.90
CA GLU A 39 6.49 10.64 -8.25
C GLU A 39 6.01 9.51 -7.31
N PRO A 40 6.63 8.31 -7.39
CA PRO A 40 6.23 7.19 -6.55
C PRO A 40 6.59 7.46 -5.09
N TRP A 41 5.66 7.17 -4.18
CA TRP A 41 5.90 7.40 -2.76
C TRP A 41 6.98 6.46 -2.20
N PRO A 42 8.00 7.00 -1.48
CA PRO A 42 9.06 6.19 -0.88
C PRO A 42 8.51 5.25 0.20
N ARG A 43 7.53 5.73 0.98
CA ARG A 43 6.76 4.97 1.97
C ARG A 43 5.28 5.28 1.81
N MET A 44 4.45 4.28 2.05
CA MET A 44 3.00 4.40 1.96
C MET A 44 2.32 3.51 2.98
N GLU A 45 1.18 3.97 3.47
CA GLU A 45 0.23 3.13 4.19
C GLU A 45 -0.76 2.53 3.18
N LEU A 46 -1.16 1.28 3.41
CA LEU A 46 -2.01 0.52 2.51
C LEU A 46 -3.17 -0.11 3.27
N GLU A 47 -4.36 0.07 2.75
CA GLU A 47 -5.57 -0.62 3.19
C GLU A 47 -6.12 -1.44 2.02
N LEU A 48 -6.30 -2.75 2.26
CA LEU A 48 -6.76 -3.71 1.25
C LEU A 48 -8.20 -4.12 1.55
N PHE A 49 -9.09 -3.82 0.63
CA PHE A 49 -10.50 -4.19 0.71
C PHE A 49 -10.80 -5.25 -0.35
N PRO A 50 -10.98 -6.53 0.04
CA PRO A 50 -11.42 -7.55 -0.89
C PRO A 50 -12.87 -7.24 -1.30
N ALA A 51 -13.12 -7.15 -2.60
CA ALA A 51 -14.44 -7.01 -3.17
C ALA A 51 -14.78 -8.25 -4.02
N GLY A 52 -16.07 -8.56 -4.17
CA GLY A 52 -16.52 -9.72 -4.95
C GLY A 52 -16.15 -9.58 -6.44
N GLY A 53 -14.94 -10.04 -6.80
CA GLY A 53 -14.37 -9.94 -8.15
C GLY A 53 -13.07 -9.14 -8.26
N GLY A 54 -12.56 -8.57 -7.17
CA GLY A 54 -11.36 -7.74 -7.22
C GLY A 54 -10.84 -7.31 -5.85
N THR A 55 -9.91 -6.37 -5.87
CA THR A 55 -9.35 -5.75 -4.66
C THR A 55 -9.34 -4.25 -4.86
N LEU A 56 -9.92 -3.53 -3.91
CA LEU A 56 -9.75 -2.10 -3.77
C LEU A 56 -8.55 -1.85 -2.85
N ILE A 57 -7.58 -1.11 -3.36
CA ILE A 57 -6.38 -0.70 -2.63
C ILE A 57 -6.51 0.78 -2.35
N VAL A 58 -6.50 1.17 -1.08
CA VAL A 58 -6.41 2.57 -0.68
C VAL A 58 -5.00 2.81 -0.16
N ALA A 59 -4.33 3.82 -0.70
CA ALA A 59 -2.96 4.13 -0.38
C ALA A 59 -2.80 5.62 -0.06
N ARG A 60 -1.95 5.93 0.92
CA ARG A 60 -1.57 7.30 1.27
C ARG A 60 -0.04 7.41 1.48
N PRO A 61 0.59 8.52 1.12
CA PRO A 61 2.00 8.73 1.43
C PRO A 61 2.15 8.82 2.96
N SER A 62 3.15 8.15 3.49
CA SER A 62 3.45 8.19 4.92
C SER A 62 4.59 9.17 5.17
N GLU A 63 4.30 10.31 5.83
CA GLU A 63 5.27 11.39 6.08
C GLU A 63 6.19 11.13 7.29
N GLY A 64 5.97 10.06 8.07
CA GLY A 64 6.97 9.58 9.04
C GLY A 64 6.40 8.93 10.29
N LEU A 65 6.75 7.65 10.52
CA LEU A 65 7.71 7.21 11.53
C LEU A 65 8.08 5.76 11.15
N ALA A 66 9.36 5.38 11.32
CA ALA A 66 9.67 3.96 11.39
C ALA A 66 8.82 3.38 12.53
N VAL A 67 8.10 2.29 12.30
CA VAL A 67 7.66 1.46 13.41
C VAL A 67 8.95 0.97 14.05
N GLU A 68 9.44 1.66 15.07
CA GLU A 68 10.30 1.03 16.06
C GLU A 68 9.51 -0.17 16.53
N VAL A 69 10.04 -1.36 16.24
CA VAL A 69 9.58 -2.61 16.85
C VAL A 69 9.49 -2.32 18.34
N ALA A 70 8.27 -2.15 18.85
CA ALA A 70 8.09 -1.93 20.27
C ALA A 70 8.78 -3.09 20.99
N ASP A 71 9.55 -2.78 22.05
CA ASP A 71 10.37 -3.73 22.83
C ASP A 71 9.64 -5.05 23.17
N TYR A 72 8.30 -5.04 23.22
CA TYR A 72 7.47 -6.22 23.42
C TYR A 72 7.58 -7.30 22.30
N ALA A 73 8.02 -6.95 21.10
CA ALA A 73 8.12 -7.86 19.95
C ALA A 73 9.52 -8.49 19.75
N LEU A 74 10.52 -8.06 20.54
CA LEU A 74 11.87 -8.63 20.53
C LEU A 74 11.97 -10.14 20.87
N PRO A 75 11.13 -10.76 21.73
CA PRO A 75 11.30 -12.19 22.03
C PRO A 75 10.88 -13.13 20.89
N PHE A 76 10.28 -12.64 19.80
CA PHE A 76 9.87 -13.48 18.66
C PHE A 76 10.83 -13.44 17.47
N LEU A 77 11.84 -12.57 17.49
CA LEU A 77 12.84 -12.42 16.41
C LEU A 77 14.21 -13.01 16.76
N GLY A 78 14.40 -13.54 17.97
CA GLY A 78 15.58 -14.28 18.38
C GLY A 78 15.24 -15.75 18.65
N GLY A 79 15.50 -16.63 17.68
CA GLY A 79 15.07 -18.02 17.77
C GLY A 79 15.81 -19.02 16.88
N LYS A 80 17.13 -19.11 17.10
CA LYS A 80 18.08 -20.17 16.71
C LYS A 80 18.82 -20.03 15.37
#